data_AF-A0A956AIN3-F1
#
_entry.id   AF-A0A956AIN3-F1
#
_cell.length_a   1.000
_cell.length_b   1.000
_cell.length_c   1.000
_cell.angle_alpha   90.00
_cell.angle_beta   90.00
_cell.angle_gamma   90.00
#
_symmetry.space_group_name_H-M   'P 1'
#
loop_
_entity.id
_entity.type
_entity.pdbx_description
1 polymer ?
#
loop_
_entity_poly.entity_id
_entity_poly.type
_entity_poly.pdbx_seq_one_letter_code
_entity_poly.pdbx_strand_id
1 'polypeptide(L)'
;DMIRTGGSLMNAARAYRDAGAARLIACCTHAVFPGDAWERVTASGLFEAIIATDSHPRAIQLESAGLGLVPVARLFADHLASPGSEPGEHRQARPNGQNSF
;
A
#
# COMPACT_ATOMS: atom_id res chain seq x y z
N ASP A 1 3.84 -2.86 2.75
CA ASP A 1 4.95 -2.92 1.79
C ASP A 1 4.61 -3.80 0.59
N MET A 2 4.71 -5.12 0.67
CA MET A 2 4.43 -5.99 -0.49
C MET A 2 3.43 -7.12 -0.21
N ILE A 3 2.77 -7.58 -1.28
CA ILE A 3 1.99 -8.82 -1.29
C ILE A 3 2.61 -9.77 -2.31
N ARG A 4 3.15 -10.90 -1.83
CA ARG A 4 3.70 -11.96 -2.68
C ARG A 4 2.66 -13.05 -2.96
N THR A 5 2.54 -14.06 -2.10
CA THR A 5 1.61 -15.18 -2.32
C THR A 5 0.21 -14.94 -1.74
N GLY A 6 0.01 -13.87 -0.97
CA GLY A 6 -1.27 -13.55 -0.32
C GLY A 6 -1.64 -14.42 0.90
N GLY A 7 -0.85 -15.43 1.25
CA GLY A 7 -1.17 -16.37 2.34
C GLY A 7 -1.40 -15.70 3.69
N SER A 8 -0.40 -14.96 4.19
CA SER A 8 -0.51 -14.23 5.47
C SER A 8 -1.60 -13.16 5.44
N LEU A 9 -1.77 -12.50 4.29
CA LEU A 9 -2.80 -11.48 4.09
C LEU A 9 -4.21 -12.07 4.23
N MET A 10 -4.49 -13.21 3.59
CA MET A 10 -5.78 -13.89 3.70
C MET A 10 -6.05 -14.42 5.11
N ASN A 11 -5.03 -14.89 5.83
CA ASN A 11 -5.18 -15.33 7.21
C ASN A 11 -5.54 -14.16 8.14
N ALA A 12 -4.87 -13.02 7.99
CA ALA A 12 -5.23 -11.81 8.72
C ALA A 12 -6.64 -11.33 8.37
N ALA A 13 -7.02 -11.36 7.08
CA ALA A 13 -8.35 -10.97 6.64
C ALA A 13 -9.46 -11.85 7.22
N ARG A 14 -9.24 -13.17 7.33
CA ARG A 14 -10.17 -14.07 8.03
C ARG A 14 -10.32 -13.68 9.50
N ALA A 15 -9.21 -13.48 10.21
CA ALA A 15 -9.25 -13.06 11.61
C ALA A 15 -10.01 -11.73 11.79
N TYR A 16 -9.81 -10.75 10.89
CA TYR A 16 -10.57 -9.50 10.95
C TYR A 16 -12.06 -9.68 10.63
N ARG A 17 -12.40 -10.57 9.69
CA ARG A 17 -13.80 -10.90 9.39
C ARG A 17 -14.50 -11.54 10.59
N ASP A 18 -13.83 -12.50 11.23
CA ASP A 18 -14.34 -13.18 12.43
C ASP A 18 -14.47 -12.22 13.62
N ALA A 19 -13.62 -11.19 13.68
CA ALA A 19 -13.73 -10.09 14.65
C ALA A 19 -14.83 -9.07 14.32
N GLY A 20 -15.62 -9.28 13.25
CA GLY A 20 -16.78 -8.45 12.90
C GLY A 20 -16.50 -7.34 11.89
N ALA A 21 -15.37 -7.36 11.17
CA ALA A 21 -15.11 -6.37 10.12
C ALA A 21 -16.17 -6.44 9.02
N ALA A 22 -16.82 -5.30 8.75
CA ALA A 22 -17.83 -5.20 7.69
C ALA A 22 -17.22 -5.22 6.28
N ARG A 23 -16.05 -4.60 6.11
CA ARG A 23 -15.36 -4.48 4.82
C ARG A 23 -13.85 -4.64 5.03
N LEU A 24 -13.17 -5.21 4.05
CA LEU A 24 -11.72 -5.40 4.07
C LEU A 24 -11.14 -4.89 2.76
N ILE A 25 -10.17 -3.99 2.87
CA ILE A 25 -9.41 -3.44 1.75
C ILE A 25 -7.94 -3.68 2.06
N ALA A 26 -7.19 -4.19 1.09
CA ALA A 26 -5.75 -4.34 1.20
C ALA A 26 -5.03 -3.32 0.32
N CYS A 27 -3.93 -2.76 0.82
CA CYS A 27 -3.04 -1.92 0.02
C CYS A 27 -1.58 -2.34 0.18
N CYS A 28 -0.80 -2.23 -0.89
CA CYS A 28 0.64 -2.47 -0.86
C CYS A 28 1.38 -1.58 -1.86
N THR A 29 2.67 -1.39 -1.65
CA THR A 29 3.55 -0.78 -2.66
C THR A 29 3.73 -1.77 -3.80
N HIS A 30 4.20 -2.99 -3.51
CA HIS A 30 4.57 -3.98 -4.52
C HIS A 30 3.61 -5.18 -4.57
N ALA A 31 2.79 -5.26 -5.62
CA ALA A 31 1.93 -6.40 -5.92
C ALA A 31 2.67 -7.44 -6.79
N VAL A 32 3.20 -8.49 -6.15
CA VAL A 32 4.07 -9.47 -6.81
C VAL A 32 3.30 -10.68 -7.34
N PHE A 33 2.29 -11.19 -6.61
CA PHE A 33 1.36 -12.25 -7.02
C PHE A 33 1.90 -13.26 -8.07
N PRO A 34 2.83 -14.15 -7.70
CA PRO A 34 3.41 -15.11 -8.63
C PRO A 34 2.42 -16.24 -8.93
N GLY A 35 2.49 -16.80 -10.15
CA GLY A 35 1.62 -17.90 -10.57
C GLY A 35 0.14 -17.52 -10.45
N ASP A 36 -0.62 -18.41 -9.81
CA ASP A 36 -2.07 -18.30 -9.56
C ASP A 36 -2.44 -17.52 -8.28
N ALA A 37 -1.47 -16.82 -7.67
CA ALA A 37 -1.68 -16.19 -6.38
C ALA A 37 -2.75 -15.09 -6.41
N TRP A 38 -2.88 -14.36 -7.52
CA TRP A 38 -3.91 -13.33 -7.67
C TRP A 38 -5.30 -13.94 -7.70
N GLU A 39 -5.47 -14.99 -8.51
CA GLU A 39 -6.69 -15.75 -8.68
C GLU A 39 -7.12 -16.37 -7.34
N ARG A 40 -6.18 -16.95 -6.59
CA ARG A 40 -6.46 -17.49 -5.25
C ARG A 40 -6.91 -16.43 -4.26
N VAL A 41 -6.29 -15.26 -4.25
CA VAL A 41 -6.65 -14.18 -3.31
C VAL A 41 -8.00 -13.59 -3.69
N THR A 42 -8.28 -13.34 -4.96
CA THR A 42 -9.56 -12.79 -5.42
C THR A 42 -10.70 -13.79 -5.26
N ALA A 43 -10.49 -15.07 -5.57
CA ALA A 43 -11.47 -16.14 -5.37
C ALA A 43 -11.83 -16.37 -3.88
N SER A 44 -11.00 -15.91 -2.94
CA SER A 44 -11.32 -15.99 -1.51
C SER A 44 -12.52 -15.13 -1.11
N GLY A 45 -12.86 -14.10 -1.89
CA GLY A 45 -13.94 -13.15 -1.59
C GLY A 45 -13.73 -12.35 -0.31
N LEU A 46 -12.54 -12.39 0.29
CA LEU A 46 -12.26 -11.74 1.58
C LEU A 46 -12.20 -10.23 1.46
N PHE A 47 -11.65 -9.73 0.36
CA PHE A 47 -11.36 -8.32 0.11
C PHE A 47 -12.36 -7.72 -0.86
N GLU A 48 -12.80 -6.51 -0.56
CA GLU A 48 -13.59 -5.71 -1.48
C GLU A 48 -12.72 -5.04 -2.55
N ALA A 49 -11.51 -4.64 -2.15
CA ALA A 49 -10.53 -4.08 -3.07
C ALA A 49 -9.12 -4.43 -2.62
N ILE A 50 -8.24 -4.60 -3.61
CA ILE A 50 -6.80 -4.69 -3.42
C ILE A 50 -6.18 -3.61 -4.28
N ILE A 51 -5.40 -2.73 -3.66
CA ILE A 51 -4.81 -1.56 -4.30
C ILE A 51 -3.29 -1.68 -4.22
N ALA A 52 -2.60 -1.39 -5.31
CA ALA A 52 -1.15 -1.37 -5.34
C ALA A 52 -0.62 -0.19 -6.14
N THR A 53 0.70 0.00 -6.09
CA THR A 53 1.37 0.91 -7.04
C THR A 53 1.84 0.18 -8.29
N ASP A 54 2.14 0.92 -9.35
CA ASP A 54 2.78 0.42 -10.59
C ASP A 54 4.30 0.15 -10.44
N SER A 55 4.81 0.13 -9.20
CA SER A 55 6.23 -0.13 -8.90
C SER A 55 6.74 -1.53 -9.27
N HIS A 56 5.86 -2.47 -9.67
CA HIS A 56 6.22 -3.81 -10.10
C HIS A 56 5.46 -4.19 -11.38
N PRO A 57 6.10 -4.78 -12.41
CA PRO A 57 5.46 -5.07 -13.70
C PRO A 57 4.20 -5.94 -13.60
N ARG A 58 4.18 -6.88 -12.63
CA ARG A 58 3.00 -7.72 -12.38
C ARG A 58 1.79 -6.90 -11.95
N ALA A 59 1.96 -5.79 -11.22
CA ALA A 59 0.86 -4.94 -10.80
C ALA A 59 0.16 -4.32 -12.01
N ILE A 60 0.93 -3.83 -12.98
CA ILE A 60 0.43 -3.28 -14.25
C ILE A 60 -0.38 -4.35 -15.01
N GLN A 61 0.13 -5.59 -15.07
CA GLN A 61 -0.59 -6.69 -15.73
C GLN A 61 -1.91 -7.05 -15.05
N LEU A 62 -2.01 -6.87 -13.74
CA LEU A 62 -3.19 -7.22 -12.95
C LEU A 62 -4.23 -6.10 -12.89
N GLU A 63 -3.94 -4.90 -13.39
CA GLU A 63 -4.91 -3.80 -13.46
C GLU A 63 -6.16 -4.21 -14.24
N SER A 64 -5.98 -4.85 -15.40
CA SER A 64 -7.09 -5.40 -16.20
C SER A 64 -7.83 -6.56 -15.52
N ALA A 65 -7.21 -7.17 -14.51
CA ALA A 65 -7.79 -8.23 -13.69
C ALA A 65 -8.42 -7.72 -12.38
N GLY A 66 -8.58 -6.40 -12.23
CA GLY A 66 -9.30 -5.78 -11.11
C GLY A 66 -8.43 -5.31 -9.94
N LEU A 67 -7.10 -5.33 -10.08
CA LEU A 67 -6.21 -4.67 -9.11
C LEU A 67 -6.34 -3.15 -9.25
N GLY A 68 -6.65 -2.44 -8.17
CA GLY A 68 -6.58 -0.98 -8.17
C GLY A 68 -5.12 -0.54 -8.29
N LEU A 69 -4.79 0.27 -9.29
CA LEU A 69 -3.40 0.67 -9.57
C LEU A 69 -3.20 2.17 -9.37
N VAL A 70 -2.14 2.55 -8.67
CA VAL A 70 -1.77 3.94 -8.40
C VAL A 70 -0.35 4.20 -8.93
N PRO A 71 -0.15 5.12 -9.89
CA PRO A 71 1.19 5.41 -10.40
C PRO A 71 2.12 5.99 -9.33
N VAL A 72 3.32 5.43 -9.17
CA VAL A 72 4.34 5.90 -8.21
C VAL A 72 5.35 6.87 -8.84
N ALA A 73 5.38 6.97 -10.18
CA ALA A 73 6.37 7.76 -10.92
C ALA A 73 6.48 9.22 -10.46
N ARG A 74 5.36 9.85 -10.05
CA ARG A 74 5.36 11.23 -9.52
C ARG A 74 6.25 11.39 -8.29
N LEU A 75 6.20 10.45 -7.35
CA LEU A 75 7.01 10.51 -6.13
C LEU A 75 8.51 10.47 -6.44
N PHE A 76 8.91 9.66 -7.42
CA PHE A 76 10.30 9.63 -7.88
C PHE A 76 10.68 10.88 -8.66
N ALA A 77 9.80 11.34 -9.56
CA ALA A 77 10.05 12.53 -10.37
C ALA A 77 10.23 13.77 -9.49
N ASP A 78 9.39 13.96 -8.47
CA ASP A 78 9.45 15.10 -7.57
C ASP A 78 10.78 15.11 -6.79
N HIS A 79 11.21 13.94 -6.30
CA HIS A 79 12.47 13.81 -5.56
C HIS A 79 13.71 13.99 -6.45
N LEU A 80 13.70 13.42 -7.67
CA LEU A 80 14.81 13.52 -8.61
C LEU A 80 14.92 14.91 -9.26
N ALA A 81 13.81 15.63 -9.43
CA ALA A 81 13.78 16.99 -9.99
C ALA A 81 14.21 18.07 -8.98
N SER A 82 14.14 17.77 -7.67
CA SER A 82 14.59 18.66 -6.60
C SER A 82 15.55 17.93 -5.64
N PRO A 83 16.79 17.62 -6.07
CA PRO A 83 17.78 17.00 -5.20
C PRO A 83 18.15 17.99 -4.09
N GLY A 84 17.56 17.82 -2.89
CA GLY A 84 17.91 18.60 -1.70
C GLY A 84 16.78 19.21 -0.88
N SER A 85 15.50 18.96 -1.17
CA SER A 85 14.46 19.25 -0.17
C SER A 85 14.45 18.12 0.86
N GLU A 86 15.04 18.36 2.03
CA GLU A 86 14.89 17.51 3.22
C GLU A 86 13.41 17.07 3.34
N PRO A 87 13.12 15.75 3.43
CA PRO A 87 11.75 15.29 3.61
C PRO A 87 11.21 15.91 4.89
N GLY A 88 10.14 16.71 4.72
CA GLY A 88 9.57 17.61 5.72
C GLY A 88 9.83 17.20 7.15
N GLU A 89 10.81 17.88 7.75
CA GLU A 89 10.88 18.01 9.20
C GLU A 89 9.50 18.53 9.60
N HIS A 90 8.68 17.66 10.20
CA HIS A 90 7.46 18.07 10.85
C HIS A 90 7.92 18.99 11.96
N ARG A 91 8.02 20.30 11.67
CA ARG A 91 8.37 21.32 12.62
C ARG A 91 7.26 21.27 13.66
N GLN A 92 7.46 20.48 14.71
CA GLN A 92 6.70 20.62 15.94
C GLN A 92 6.89 22.09 16.30
N ALA A 93 5.80 22.86 16.21
CA ALA A 93 5.79 24.22 16.69
C ALA A 93 6.27 24.14 18.13
N ARG A 94 7.47 24.67 18.40
CA ARG A 94 7.89 24.86 19.79
C ARG A 94 6.84 25.78 20.40
N PRO A 95 6.16 25.39 21.49
CA PRO A 95 5.22 26.29 22.12
C PRO A 95 6.00 27.52 22.58
N ASN A 96 5.49 28.68 22.17
CA ASN A 96 5.99 29.98 22.58
C ASN A 96 5.98 30.04 24.11
N GLY A 97 7.15 30.26 24.71
CA GLY A 97 7.28 30.64 26.11
C GLY A 97 8.00 29.61 26.97
N GLN A 98 9.33 29.70 26.98
CA GLN A 98 10.13 29.52 28.18
C GLN A 98 11.48 30.25 27.99
N ASN A 99 11.55 31.45 28.56
CA ASN A 99 12.80 32.14 28.89
C ASN A 99 13.28 31.67 30.27
N SER A 100 14.59 31.79 30.52
CA SER A 100 15.36 31.62 31.77
C SER A 100 15.58 30.18 32.25
N PHE A 101 16.79 29.69 32.58
CA PHE A 101 18.12 30.25 32.85
C PHE A 101 19.20 29.49 32.06
#